data_AF-A0A2P4PRN6-F1
#
_entry.id   AF-A0A2P4PRN6-F1
#
_cell.length_a   1.000
_cell.length_b   1.000
_cell.length_c   1.000
_cell.angle_alpha   90.00
_cell.angle_beta   90.00
_cell.angle_gamma   90.00
#
_symmetry.space_group_name_H-M   'P 1'
#
loop_
_entity.id
_entity.type
_entity.pdbx_description
1 polymer ?
#
loop_
_entity_poly.entity_id
_entity_poly.type
_entity_poly.pdbx_seq_one_letter_code
_entity_poly.pdbx_strand_id
1 'polypeptide(L)'
;MNQQDESNGSKITFLRLILDEKLKHLFEQIEYKAIPIFEALYPDCIAMFAFDNSSNHAAFSKDALVASRMNLNPSGKQPVMRNTYFRPNNQLQSIIFPITYYDEKLNGKPKGIKQVPPGALILDCKECKEKIQDISRTTCCAR
;
A
#
# COMPACT_ATOMS: atom_id res chain seq x y z
N MET A 1 22.60 47.17 -3.64
CA MET A 1 24.00 46.91 -4.00
C MET A 1 24.32 45.53 -3.48
N ASN A 2 24.50 44.46 -4.23
CA ASN A 2 24.48 44.11 -5.67
C ASN A 2 24.23 42.58 -5.66
N GLN A 3 23.21 42.06 -6.35
CA GLN A 3 23.22 41.49 -7.70
C GLN A 3 23.12 39.96 -7.66
N GLN A 4 22.35 39.46 -8.62
CA GLN A 4 21.99 38.08 -8.91
C GLN A 4 23.21 37.25 -9.26
N ASP A 5 23.14 35.95 -8.96
CA ASP A 5 23.57 34.94 -9.93
C ASP A 5 22.35 34.07 -10.24
N GLU A 6 21.64 34.47 -11.30
CA GLU A 6 20.76 33.61 -12.07
C GLU A 6 21.64 32.64 -12.86
N SER A 7 21.95 31.48 -12.28
CA SER A 7 22.37 30.34 -13.07
C SER A 7 21.12 29.62 -13.58
N ASN A 8 21.03 29.51 -14.91
CA ASN A 8 19.96 28.86 -15.69
C ASN A 8 19.88 27.34 -15.42
N GLY A 9 19.64 26.92 -14.19
CA GLY A 9 19.31 25.54 -13.83
C GLY A 9 17.81 25.34 -13.95
N SER A 10 17.38 24.53 -14.92
CA SER A 10 15.99 24.09 -15.12
C SER A 10 15.29 23.82 -13.79
N LYS A 11 14.31 24.67 -13.44
CA LYS A 11 13.46 24.55 -12.26
C LYS A 11 12.55 23.33 -12.40
N ILE A 12 13.06 22.13 -12.13
CA ILE A 12 12.24 20.94 -11.99
C ILE A 12 11.56 21.01 -10.62
N THR A 13 10.28 21.39 -10.61
CA THR A 13 9.47 21.39 -9.38
C THR A 13 8.84 20.01 -9.22
N PHE A 14 9.46 19.14 -8.42
CA PHE A 14 8.85 17.86 -8.05
C PHE A 14 7.81 18.06 -6.95
N LEU A 15 6.53 17.79 -7.25
CA LEU A 15 5.49 17.66 -6.24
C LEU A 15 5.79 16.40 -5.41
N ARG A 16 6.26 16.62 -4.18
CA ARG A 16 6.60 15.56 -3.22
C ARG A 16 5.33 14.89 -2.70
N LEU A 17 4.82 13.92 -3.45
CA LEU A 17 3.81 12.99 -2.97
C LEU A 17 4.52 11.89 -2.15
N ILE A 18 4.05 11.70 -0.91
CA ILE A 18 4.38 10.68 0.10
C ILE A 18 5.49 9.68 -0.30
N LEU A 19 6.64 9.78 0.37
CA LEU A 19 7.84 8.99 0.11
C LEU A 19 7.64 7.50 0.43
N ASP A 20 7.45 6.68 -0.61
CA ASP A 20 7.77 5.25 -0.60
C ASP A 20 9.28 5.07 -0.86
N GLU A 21 9.92 4.03 -0.30
CA GLU A 21 11.34 3.72 -0.57
C GLU A 21 11.61 3.47 -2.05
N LYS A 22 10.60 3.00 -2.79
CA LYS A 22 10.73 2.77 -4.24
C LYS A 22 10.74 4.04 -5.06
N LEU A 23 10.01 5.05 -4.58
CA LEU A 23 10.04 6.38 -5.19
C LEU A 23 11.44 6.99 -5.05
N LYS A 24 12.15 6.73 -3.94
CA LYS A 24 13.54 7.17 -3.75
C LYS A 24 14.48 6.58 -4.80
N HIS A 25 14.43 5.26 -5.01
CA HIS A 25 15.30 4.60 -5.99
C HIS A 25 15.01 5.07 -7.43
N LEU A 26 13.74 5.28 -7.77
CA LEU A 26 13.37 5.87 -9.07
C LEU A 26 13.95 7.30 -9.21
N PHE A 27 13.83 8.13 -8.18
CA PHE A 27 14.42 9.47 -8.18
C PHE A 27 15.93 9.44 -8.37
N GLU A 28 16.64 8.58 -7.63
CA GLU A 28 18.10 8.44 -7.76
C GLU A 28 18.51 8.04 -9.18
N GLN A 29 17.76 7.14 -9.83
CA GLN A 29 18.03 6.75 -11.22
C GLN A 29 17.79 7.91 -12.19
N ILE A 30 16.73 8.70 -11.99
CA ILE A 30 16.43 9.84 -12.87
C ILE A 30 17.48 10.94 -12.68
N GLU A 31 17.73 11.33 -11.43
CA GLU A 31 18.61 12.44 -11.05
C GLU A 31 20.07 12.16 -11.40
N TYR A 32 20.59 10.97 -11.08
CA TYR A 32 22.02 10.68 -11.23
C TYR A 32 22.38 9.93 -12.51
N LYS A 33 21.40 9.47 -13.30
CA LYS A 33 21.67 8.76 -14.56
C LYS A 33 20.93 9.36 -15.74
N ALA A 34 19.60 9.36 -15.71
CA ALA A 34 18.82 9.71 -16.89
C ALA A 34 18.99 11.17 -17.32
N ILE A 35 18.95 12.11 -16.37
CA ILE A 35 19.11 13.55 -16.64
C ILE A 35 20.52 13.86 -17.17
N PRO A 36 21.63 13.46 -16.51
CA PRO A 36 22.98 13.74 -17.02
C PRO A 36 23.23 13.18 -18.43
N ILE A 37 22.72 11.98 -18.72
CA ILE A 37 22.84 11.38 -20.06
C ILE A 37 22.04 12.18 -21.09
N PHE A 38 20.82 12.59 -20.75
CA PHE A 38 19.98 13.38 -21.66
C PHE A 38 20.61 14.74 -21.96
N GLU A 39 21.06 15.47 -20.94
CA GLU A 39 21.67 16.80 -21.10
C GLU A 39 22.94 16.74 -21.95
N ALA A 40 23.74 15.68 -21.81
CA ALA A 40 24.94 15.46 -22.62
C ALA A 40 24.63 15.16 -24.10
N LEU A 41 23.54 14.44 -24.39
CA LEU A 41 23.17 14.05 -25.74
C LEU A 41 22.32 15.10 -26.47
N TYR A 42 21.53 15.89 -25.73
CA TYR A 42 20.52 16.79 -26.28
C TYR A 42 20.50 18.14 -25.53
N PRO A 43 21.56 18.97 -25.63
CA PRO A 43 21.74 20.16 -24.81
C PRO A 43 20.64 21.23 -24.96
N ASP A 44 19.98 21.30 -26.12
CA ASP A 44 18.94 22.28 -26.43
C ASP A 44 17.51 21.71 -26.41
N CYS A 45 17.33 20.50 -25.87
CA CYS A 45 16.03 19.84 -25.82
C CYS A 45 15.44 19.82 -24.41
N ILE A 46 14.12 19.72 -24.32
CA ILE A 46 13.41 19.53 -23.05
C ILE A 46 13.08 18.04 -22.89
N ALA A 47 13.52 17.44 -21.79
CA ALA A 47 13.18 16.06 -21.47
C ALA A 47 11.75 15.95 -20.92
N MET A 48 10.99 14.99 -21.43
CA MET A 48 9.69 14.57 -20.87
C MET A 48 9.78 13.11 -20.43
N PHE A 49 9.70 12.87 -19.13
CA PHE A 49 9.70 11.51 -18.56
C PHE A 49 8.27 11.09 -18.22
N ALA A 50 7.79 10.02 -18.84
CA ALA A 50 6.49 9.42 -18.55
C ALA A 50 6.70 8.04 -17.92
N PHE A 51 6.12 7.83 -16.73
CA PHE A 51 6.19 6.56 -16.01
C PHE A 51 4.81 5.91 -15.99
N ASP A 52 4.76 4.60 -16.19
CA ASP A 52 3.55 3.84 -15.95
C ASP A 52 3.40 3.55 -14.44
N ASN A 53 2.16 3.35 -13.99
CA ASN A 53 1.89 2.88 -12.64
C ASN A 53 2.03 1.34 -12.59
N SER A 54 3.15 0.82 -13.11
CA SER A 54 3.33 -0.62 -13.21
C SER A 54 3.41 -1.27 -11.82
N SER A 55 2.63 -2.33 -11.64
CA SER A 55 2.52 -3.07 -10.38
C SER A 55 3.76 -3.89 -10.00
N ASN A 56 4.85 -3.81 -10.79
CA ASN A 56 6.15 -4.42 -10.47
C ASN A 56 6.70 -3.97 -9.11
N HIS A 57 6.06 -2.97 -8.51
CA HIS A 57 6.47 -2.37 -7.27
C HIS A 57 5.35 -2.09 -6.25
N ALA A 58 4.28 -2.87 -6.16
CA ALA A 58 3.29 -2.78 -5.07
C ALA A 58 3.90 -3.14 -3.68
N ALA A 59 4.82 -2.33 -3.16
CA ALA A 59 5.21 -2.34 -1.77
C ALA A 59 4.13 -1.60 -1.01
N PHE A 60 3.21 -2.35 -0.45
CA PHE A 60 2.34 -1.81 0.56
C PHE A 60 3.17 -1.23 1.71
N SER A 61 2.79 -0.07 2.25
CA SER A 61 3.42 0.46 3.47
C SER A 61 3.41 -0.60 4.58
N LYS A 62 4.36 -0.50 5.53
CA LYS A 62 4.51 -1.51 6.60
C LYS A 62 3.21 -1.77 7.37
N ASP A 63 2.38 -0.75 7.51
CA ASP A 63 1.09 -0.74 8.21
C ASP A 63 -0.12 -0.84 7.26
N ALA A 64 0.06 -1.02 5.96
CA ALA A 64 -1.04 -1.05 5.01
C ALA A 64 -2.00 -2.20 5.28
N LEU A 65 -3.30 -1.92 5.17
CA LEU A 65 -4.31 -2.97 5.25
C LEU A 65 -4.29 -3.82 3.98
N VAL A 66 -3.81 -5.06 4.12
CA VAL A 66 -3.72 -6.03 3.02
C VAL A 66 -4.43 -7.31 3.45
N ALA A 67 -5.58 -7.59 2.83
CA ALA A 67 -6.44 -8.72 3.21
C ALA A 67 -5.70 -10.07 3.14
N SER A 68 -4.82 -10.26 2.15
CA SER A 68 -4.01 -11.48 2.02
C SER A 68 -2.96 -11.67 3.12
N ARG A 69 -2.70 -10.64 3.94
CA ARG A 69 -1.81 -10.69 5.11
C ARG A 69 -2.59 -10.77 6.43
N MET A 70 -3.92 -10.86 6.39
CA MET A 70 -4.76 -11.04 7.57
C MET A 70 -5.00 -12.51 7.85
N ASN A 71 -5.07 -12.85 9.14
CA ASN A 71 -5.51 -14.15 9.60
C ASN A 71 -7.03 -14.26 9.46
N LEU A 72 -7.49 -15.51 9.33
CA LEU A 72 -8.92 -15.78 9.36
C LEU A 72 -9.53 -15.47 10.73
N ASN A 73 -8.83 -15.90 11.78
CA ASN A 73 -9.19 -15.72 13.18
C ASN A 73 -8.30 -14.63 13.83
N PRO A 74 -8.74 -14.04 14.95
CA PRO A 74 -7.94 -13.12 15.74
C PRO A 74 -6.54 -13.62 16.12
N SER A 75 -5.65 -12.66 16.43
CA SER A 75 -4.33 -12.92 17.00
C SER A 75 -3.41 -13.71 16.05
N GLY A 76 -2.36 -14.35 16.57
CA GLY A 76 -1.39 -15.10 15.77
C GLY A 76 -0.36 -14.20 15.05
N LYS A 77 0.29 -14.75 14.01
CA LYS A 77 1.29 -14.03 13.21
C LYS A 77 0.63 -13.14 12.16
N GLN A 78 -0.12 -12.13 12.60
CA GLN A 78 -0.69 -11.08 11.72
C GLN A 78 0.05 -9.76 11.97
N PRO A 79 0.47 -9.03 10.93
CA PRO A 79 1.04 -7.69 11.08
C PRO A 79 0.00 -6.71 11.65
N VAL A 80 0.48 -5.73 12.41
CA VAL A 80 -0.36 -4.61 12.82
C VAL A 80 -0.60 -3.72 11.61
N MET A 81 -1.87 -3.58 11.22
CA MET A 81 -2.29 -2.79 10.07
C MET A 81 -3.17 -1.63 10.52
N ARG A 82 -3.16 -0.54 9.76
CA ARG A 82 -3.95 0.66 10.03
C ARG A 82 -5.44 0.39 9.86
N ASN A 83 -6.24 1.20 10.57
CA ASN A 83 -7.69 1.17 10.46
C ASN A 83 -8.14 1.50 9.03
N THR A 84 -9.32 1.01 8.69
CA THR A 84 -9.96 1.31 7.40
C THR A 84 -11.31 1.98 7.62
N TYR A 85 -11.94 2.41 6.55
CA TYR A 85 -13.28 2.96 6.55
C TYR A 85 -14.18 2.06 5.72
N PHE A 86 -15.31 1.65 6.28
CA PHE A 86 -16.30 0.86 5.56
C PHE A 86 -17.23 1.80 4.80
N ARG A 87 -17.37 1.57 3.49
CA ARG A 87 -18.35 2.25 2.63
C ARG A 87 -19.64 1.39 2.66
N PRO A 88 -20.86 1.96 2.80
CA PRO A 88 -21.28 3.30 2.35
C PRO A 88 -21.18 4.44 3.35
N ASN A 89 -21.16 4.18 4.66
CA ASN A 89 -21.30 5.21 5.70
C ASN A 89 -19.97 5.83 6.17
N ASN A 90 -18.85 5.45 5.57
CA ASN A 90 -17.50 5.88 5.97
C ASN A 90 -17.21 5.60 7.46
N GLN A 91 -17.79 4.52 8.00
CA GLN A 91 -17.60 4.16 9.40
C GLN A 91 -16.19 3.63 9.61
N LEU A 92 -15.49 4.20 10.60
CA LEU A 92 -14.18 3.72 11.01
C LEU A 92 -14.28 2.25 11.45
N GLN A 93 -13.44 1.41 10.83
CA GLN A 93 -13.28 0.01 11.19
C GLN A 93 -11.89 -0.20 11.77
N SER A 94 -11.86 -0.41 13.08
CA SER A 94 -10.63 -0.77 13.77
C SER A 94 -10.23 -2.20 13.42
N ILE A 95 -8.99 -2.37 12.98
CA ILE A 95 -8.38 -3.68 12.67
C ILE A 95 -7.74 -4.30 13.93
N ILE A 96 -7.68 -3.55 15.03
CA ILE A 96 -7.18 -4.00 16.33
C ILE A 96 -8.34 -3.99 17.33
N PHE A 97 -8.39 -4.97 18.23
CA PHE A 97 -9.32 -4.91 19.36
C PHE A 97 -8.95 -3.78 20.32
N PRO A 98 -9.93 -3.07 20.90
CA PRO A 98 -9.66 -2.07 21.91
C PRO A 98 -8.99 -2.72 23.13
N ILE A 99 -8.27 -1.93 23.92
CA ILE A 99 -7.63 -2.39 25.16
C ILE A 99 -8.70 -2.75 26.22
N THR A 100 -9.92 -2.25 26.05
CA THR A 100 -11.09 -2.51 26.91
C THR A 100 -11.99 -3.62 26.36
N TYR A 101 -11.49 -4.51 25.50
CA TYR A 101 -12.29 -5.60 24.95
C TYR A 101 -12.63 -6.61 26.06
N TYR A 102 -13.82 -7.22 25.99
CA TYR A 102 -14.31 -8.10 27.06
C TYR A 102 -13.46 -9.37 27.23
N ASP A 103 -12.87 -9.86 26.14
CA ASP A 103 -11.91 -10.96 26.17
C ASP A 103 -10.50 -10.38 26.32
N GLU A 104 -9.96 -10.47 27.53
CA GLU A 104 -8.64 -9.96 27.88
C GLU A 104 -7.52 -10.51 26.99
N LYS A 105 -7.69 -11.73 26.46
CA LYS A 105 -6.69 -12.36 25.58
C LYS A 105 -6.60 -11.67 24.22
N LEU A 106 -7.65 -10.97 23.81
CA LEU A 106 -7.74 -10.26 22.54
C LEU A 106 -7.41 -8.78 22.66
N ASN A 107 -7.25 -8.23 23.86
CA ASN A 107 -6.92 -6.82 24.07
C ASN A 107 -5.68 -6.40 23.27
N GLY A 108 -5.85 -5.38 22.43
CA GLY A 108 -4.79 -4.86 21.56
C GLY A 108 -4.29 -5.83 20.48
N LYS A 109 -4.96 -6.98 20.29
CA LYS A 109 -4.59 -7.96 19.26
C LYS A 109 -5.20 -7.60 17.90
N PRO A 110 -4.55 -7.99 16.80
CA PRO A 110 -5.14 -7.85 15.47
C PRO A 110 -6.40 -8.71 15.33
N LYS A 111 -7.45 -8.13 14.74
CA LYS A 111 -8.66 -8.84 14.34
C LYS A 111 -8.37 -9.72 13.13
N GLY A 112 -8.94 -10.92 13.14
CA GLY A 112 -9.03 -11.74 11.93
C GLY A 112 -10.10 -11.21 11.00
N ILE A 113 -10.08 -11.63 9.73
CA ILE A 113 -11.02 -11.14 8.71
C ILE A 113 -12.49 -11.41 9.08
N LYS A 114 -12.78 -12.50 9.81
CA LYS A 114 -14.14 -12.83 10.30
C LYS A 114 -14.70 -11.82 11.31
N GLN A 115 -13.82 -11.05 11.96
CA GLN A 115 -14.18 -10.04 12.95
C GLN A 115 -14.24 -8.62 12.33
N VAL A 116 -13.90 -8.50 11.05
CA VAL A 116 -14.09 -7.29 10.26
C VAL A 116 -15.42 -7.43 9.51
N PRO A 117 -16.23 -6.36 9.38
CA PRO A 117 -17.55 -6.47 8.77
C PRO A 117 -17.54 -7.12 7.37
N PRO A 118 -18.54 -7.97 7.06
CA PRO A 118 -18.69 -8.58 5.75
C PRO A 118 -18.71 -7.53 4.63
N GLY A 119 -18.00 -7.81 3.53
CA GLY A 119 -17.89 -6.91 2.38
C GLY A 119 -16.81 -5.83 2.51
N ALA A 120 -16.20 -5.66 3.69
CA ALA A 120 -15.06 -4.76 3.84
C ALA A 120 -13.78 -5.36 3.24
N LEU A 121 -13.61 -6.67 3.38
CA LEU A 121 -12.43 -7.41 2.95
C LEU A 121 -12.88 -8.77 2.40
N ILE A 122 -12.27 -9.19 1.29
CA ILE A 122 -12.50 -10.49 0.68
C ILE A 122 -11.18 -11.26 0.74
N LEU A 123 -11.21 -12.46 1.32
CA LEU A 123 -10.08 -13.38 1.33
C LEU A 123 -10.35 -14.50 0.32
N ASP A 124 -9.37 -14.78 -0.52
CA ASP A 124 -9.40 -15.94 -1.42
C ASP A 124 -9.18 -17.22 -0.60
N CYS A 125 -10.21 -18.06 -0.47
CA CYS A 125 -10.07 -19.41 0.08
C CYS A 125 -9.45 -20.32 -1.00
N LYS A 126 -8.25 -20.87 -0.74
CA LYS A 126 -7.52 -21.73 -1.70
C LYS A 126 -8.35 -22.93 -2.16
N GLU A 127 -9.03 -23.58 -1.22
CA GLU A 127 -9.89 -24.72 -1.52
C GLU A 127 -11.09 -24.34 -2.40
N CYS A 128 -11.63 -23.12 -2.25
CA CYS A 128 -12.67 -22.60 -3.16
C CYS A 128 -12.10 -22.22 -4.53
N LYS A 129 -10.83 -21.81 -4.59
CA LYS A 129 -10.13 -21.44 -5.83
C LYS A 129 -9.80 -22.66 -6.70
N GLU A 130 -9.46 -23.78 -6.08
CA GLU A 130 -9.11 -25.04 -6.76
C GLU A 130 -10.33 -25.82 -7.27
N LYS A 131 -11.56 -25.28 -7.11
CA LYS A 131 -12.83 -25.94 -7.51
C LYS A 131 -12.94 -27.38 -6.99
N ILE A 132 -12.43 -27.66 -5.80
CA ILE A 132 -12.77 -28.91 -5.10
C ILE A 132 -14.25 -28.78 -4.73
N GLN A 133 -15.11 -29.27 -5.62
CA GLN A 133 -16.56 -29.30 -5.45
C GLN A 133 -16.90 -30.39 -4.45
N ASP A 134 -16.53 -30.16 -3.20
CA ASP A 134 -17.10 -30.92 -2.10
C ASP A 134 -18.56 -30.46 -1.93
N ILE A 135 -19.49 -31.27 -2.44
CA ILE A 135 -20.94 -31.03 -2.39
C ILE A 135 -21.44 -30.90 -0.93
N SER A 136 -20.71 -31.43 0.05
CA SER A 136 -21.04 -31.30 1.47
C SER A 136 -20.64 -29.95 2.08
N ARG A 137 -19.81 -29.17 1.37
CA ARG A 137 -19.26 -27.91 1.86
C ARG A 137 -20.27 -26.77 1.71
N THR A 138 -21.12 -26.63 2.72
CA THR A 138 -22.16 -25.57 2.77
C THR A 138 -21.61 -24.18 3.14
N THR A 139 -20.35 -24.09 3.58
CA THR A 139 -19.73 -22.81 4.01
C THR A 139 -18.29 -22.65 3.51
N CYS A 140 -17.95 -21.44 3.05
CA CYS A 140 -16.59 -21.10 2.61
C CYS A 140 -15.69 -20.86 3.82
N CYS A 141 -14.44 -21.34 3.78
CA CYS A 141 -13.48 -21.13 4.87
C CYS A 141 -13.21 -19.64 5.15
N ALA A 142 -13.30 -18.82 4.10
CA ALA A 142 -13.06 -17.38 4.11
C ALA A 142 -14.34 -16.54 4.27
N ARG A 143 -15.48 -17.17 4.56
CA ARG A 143 -16.72 -16.49 4.97
C ARG A 143 -16.90 -16.55 6.49
#